data_AF-F8PA68-F1
#
_entry.id   AF-F8PA68-F1
#
_cell.length_a   1.000
_cell.length_b   1.000
_cell.length_c   1.000
_cell.angle_alpha   90.00
_cell.angle_beta   90.00
_cell.angle_gamma   90.00
#
_symmetry.space_group_name_H-M   'P 1'
#
loop_
_entity.id
_entity.type
_entity.pdbx_description
1 polymer ?
#
loop_
_entity_poly.entity_id
_entity_poly.type
_entity_poly.pdbx_seq_one_letter_code
_entity_poly.pdbx_strand_id
1 'polypeptide(L)'
;MCMRIRYGSESNEATEILTQDNVSKEQMGKQRQHYLHNRHHPAYTAQAVDQIGSVLLDCASYVHVILPSNNAQPSRYQWIQAPDVIIRLLVEKFVADGYSNPKIVTKLKDHYDTDHHSFSKSSRGQAHTVNSIGPTIERVQAQFPQQGSHDMKEMLQQEEKVMVPRQVILDYMNLHHPDEVQGRLKRRLKHSYFWTAGVNKLWCFDQHDKWCRFQLFFHVELEPFSGCVLWLKVWWTNHNPCLICGWYCDVVERLGGMPLITQSNPGTENNGIANGHTLLRHMQDSALDKSLQHMFKGSHCNIKPEIFWGQFRRRWAPGFEALIEWGVNEGLYDADDALERLVFHYVFIPWIQQELDCFIERFNNTKSQHNSHKLLPHGHPIDIFNKPEQFESRDFAVKLHPPYLIEVRNKYAPPDHAVFNLVPPAFALQACTFSDAANYPPVSWDNVWDIYIHLLKQFQSQPNNIEFQAMLAKSAISDNAKDFMPVVPLPPHRQGRPAVGGAPHNAACYSSDEAETDFEYEWTDDPDGTWD
;
A
#
# COMPACT_ATOMS: atom_id res chain seq x y z
N MET A 1 -20.36 -65.84 1.62
CA MET A 1 -19.76 -66.63 2.71
C MET A 1 -19.20 -65.65 3.73
N CYS A 2 -19.79 -65.66 4.93
CA CYS A 2 -19.44 -64.99 6.21
C CYS A 2 -18.68 -63.65 6.28
N MET A 3 -19.33 -62.73 7.00
CA MET A 3 -18.82 -61.57 7.74
C MET A 3 -17.52 -61.83 8.53
N ARG A 4 -16.75 -60.76 8.74
CA ARG A 4 -16.28 -60.41 10.09
C ARG A 4 -16.02 -58.91 10.26
N ILE A 5 -16.92 -58.28 10.99
CA ILE A 5 -16.75 -56.98 11.65
C ILE A 5 -15.81 -57.18 12.86
N ARG A 6 -14.90 -56.24 13.11
CA ARG A 6 -14.37 -55.98 14.46
C ARG A 6 -14.45 -54.48 14.75
N TYR A 7 -15.20 -54.15 15.79
CA TYR A 7 -15.10 -52.90 16.54
C TYR A 7 -13.85 -52.93 17.44
N GLY A 8 -13.23 -51.76 17.65
CA GLY A 8 -12.10 -51.60 18.57
C GLY A 8 -11.68 -50.14 18.77
N SER A 9 -12.33 -49.49 19.74
CA SER A 9 -11.86 -48.44 20.67
C SER A 9 -11.28 -47.11 20.17
N GLU A 10 -12.03 -46.06 20.50
CA GLU A 10 -11.65 -44.66 20.68
C GLU A 10 -10.37 -44.50 21.53
N SER A 11 -9.40 -43.69 21.05
CA SER A 11 -8.40 -42.92 21.84
C SER A 11 -7.21 -42.38 21.01
N ASN A 12 -7.37 -42.00 19.74
CA ASN A 12 -6.23 -41.53 18.91
C ASN A 12 -6.32 -40.12 18.29
N GLU A 13 -7.46 -39.41 18.35
CA GLU A 13 -7.56 -38.08 17.72
C GLU A 13 -6.81 -36.96 18.47
N ALA A 14 -6.67 -37.07 19.81
CA ALA A 14 -5.89 -36.11 20.58
C ALA A 14 -4.37 -36.21 20.32
N THR A 15 -3.89 -37.40 19.95
CA THR A 15 -2.48 -37.68 19.68
C THR A 15 -2.06 -37.20 18.28
N GLU A 16 -3.01 -37.13 17.34
CA GLU A 16 -2.77 -36.68 15.96
C GLU A 16 -2.72 -35.15 15.82
N ILE A 17 -3.43 -34.42 16.69
CA ILE A 17 -3.37 -32.95 16.74
C ILE A 17 -2.07 -32.48 17.43
N LEU A 18 -1.63 -33.17 18.49
CA LEU A 18 -0.38 -32.87 19.18
C LEU A 18 0.86 -33.17 18.32
N THR A 19 0.81 -34.16 17.42
CA THR A 19 1.89 -34.43 16.46
C THR A 19 1.94 -33.38 15.35
N GLN A 20 0.81 -32.84 14.89
CA GLN A 20 0.78 -31.76 13.89
C GLN A 20 1.36 -30.43 14.41
N ASP A 21 1.14 -30.10 15.70
CA ASP A 21 1.74 -28.92 16.33
C ASP A 21 3.25 -29.06 16.58
N ASN A 22 3.74 -30.27 16.83
CA ASN A 22 5.17 -30.54 17.02
C ASN A 22 5.95 -30.56 15.70
N VAL A 23 5.35 -31.08 14.62
CA VAL A 23 5.94 -31.01 13.26
C VAL A 23 6.07 -29.56 12.78
N SER A 24 5.08 -28.70 13.08
CA SER A 24 5.13 -27.26 12.78
C SER A 24 6.29 -26.55 13.47
N LYS A 25 6.57 -26.85 14.75
CA LYS A 25 7.69 -26.26 15.51
C LYS A 25 9.05 -26.73 15.02
N GLU A 26 9.17 -27.98 14.57
CA GLU A 26 10.42 -28.52 14.03
C GLU A 26 10.77 -27.92 12.66
N GLN A 27 9.75 -27.69 11.81
CA GLN A 27 9.90 -26.98 10.53
C GLN A 27 10.25 -25.49 10.71
N MET A 28 9.69 -24.82 11.73
CA MET A 28 10.09 -23.46 12.13
C MET A 28 11.59 -23.36 12.46
N GLY A 29 12.19 -24.41 13.03
CA GLY A 29 13.62 -24.46 13.35
C GLY A 29 14.51 -24.64 12.13
N LYS A 30 14.12 -25.54 11.20
CA LYS A 30 14.94 -25.95 10.06
C LYS A 30 15.08 -24.85 8.99
N GLN A 31 14.00 -24.14 8.64
CA GLN A 31 14.06 -23.03 7.68
C GLN A 31 14.79 -21.79 8.23
N ARG A 32 14.66 -21.53 9.55
CA ARG A 32 15.36 -20.41 10.22
C ARG A 32 16.87 -20.64 10.32
N GLN A 33 17.31 -21.88 10.53
CA GLN A 33 18.74 -22.22 10.55
C GLN A 33 19.39 -22.17 9.17
N HIS A 34 18.68 -22.59 8.12
CA HIS A 34 19.19 -22.50 6.74
C HIS A 34 19.47 -21.04 6.33
N TYR A 35 18.64 -20.09 6.77
CA TYR A 35 18.83 -18.66 6.49
C TYR A 35 19.96 -18.00 7.31
N LEU A 36 20.16 -18.43 8.56
CA LEU A 36 21.22 -17.88 9.43
C LEU A 36 22.63 -18.35 9.05
N HIS A 37 22.76 -19.53 8.43
CA HIS A 37 24.06 -20.10 8.06
C HIS A 37 24.74 -19.38 6.88
N ASN A 38 23.97 -18.73 6.00
CA ASN A 38 24.49 -18.06 4.80
C ASN A 38 24.96 -16.60 5.02
N ARG A 39 25.07 -16.12 6.27
CA ARG A 39 25.37 -14.72 6.59
C ARG A 39 26.82 -14.42 7.01
N HIS A 40 27.71 -15.42 7.11
CA HIS A 40 29.06 -15.20 7.66
C HIS A 40 30.19 -15.52 6.67
N HIS A 41 30.71 -14.48 6.03
CA HIS A 41 32.11 -14.41 5.57
C HIS A 41 32.63 -12.97 5.74
N PRO A 42 33.67 -12.71 6.58
CA PRO A 42 34.25 -11.38 6.76
C PRO A 42 35.59 -11.22 6.04
N ALA A 43 35.90 -10.00 5.57
CA ALA A 43 37.21 -9.60 5.07
C ALA A 43 37.66 -8.26 5.68
N TYR A 44 38.75 -8.36 6.43
CA TYR A 44 39.83 -7.41 6.74
C TYR A 44 39.63 -6.11 7.56
N THR A 45 40.57 -6.00 8.51
CA THR A 45 40.87 -5.04 9.59
C THR A 45 41.53 -3.74 9.14
N ALA A 46 41.25 -2.63 9.84
CA ALA A 46 42.07 -1.41 9.87
C ALA A 46 42.26 -0.96 11.33
N GLN A 47 43.50 -0.60 11.69
CA GLN A 47 43.93 -0.26 13.05
C GLN A 47 44.69 1.08 13.05
N ALA A 48 44.37 1.94 14.04
CA ALA A 48 45.17 3.01 14.66
C ALA A 48 45.42 4.30 13.82
N VAL A 49 45.51 5.54 14.34
CA VAL A 49 46.08 6.08 15.60
C VAL A 49 45.47 7.48 15.94
N ASP A 50 45.37 7.76 17.23
CA ASP A 50 44.98 8.97 18.01
C ASP A 50 46.14 10.03 18.01
N GLN A 51 46.02 11.38 18.14
CA GLN A 51 45.78 12.15 19.38
C GLN A 51 46.45 13.57 19.29
N ILE A 52 46.03 14.52 20.17
CA ILE A 52 46.66 15.80 20.66
C ILE A 52 46.38 17.09 19.85
N GLY A 53 45.99 18.28 20.37
CA GLY A 53 45.67 18.82 21.71
C GLY A 53 45.83 20.37 21.79
N SER A 54 44.85 21.08 22.41
CA SER A 54 44.88 22.38 23.18
C SER A 54 45.50 23.70 22.62
N VAL A 55 45.15 24.98 22.92
CA VAL A 55 44.01 25.78 23.47
C VAL A 55 44.52 27.26 23.70
N LEU A 56 43.64 28.28 23.59
CA LEU A 56 43.74 29.76 23.95
C LEU A 56 44.44 30.74 22.97
N LEU A 57 44.05 32.02 22.77
CA LEU A 57 42.92 32.90 23.18
C LEU A 57 42.96 34.19 22.30
N ASP A 58 41.79 34.83 22.15
CA ASP A 58 41.47 36.25 21.92
C ASP A 58 41.89 37.05 20.66
N CYS A 59 40.89 37.22 19.79
CA CYS A 59 40.22 38.47 19.40
C CYS A 59 41.01 39.79 19.28
N ALA A 60 41.43 40.10 18.06
CA ALA A 60 41.17 41.39 17.42
C ALA A 60 41.36 41.24 15.90
N SER A 61 40.41 41.75 15.13
CA SER A 61 40.40 41.74 13.67
C SER A 61 41.53 42.62 13.11
N TYR A 62 42.63 42.03 12.65
CA TYR A 62 43.53 42.61 11.66
C TYR A 62 44.25 41.47 10.94
N VAL A 63 44.05 41.33 9.62
CA VAL A 63 44.93 40.49 8.80
C VAL A 63 46.23 41.27 8.64
N HIS A 64 47.16 41.11 9.58
CA HIS A 64 48.54 41.52 9.38
C HIS A 64 49.25 40.50 8.50
N VAL A 65 49.70 40.96 7.33
CA VAL A 65 50.65 40.22 6.49
C VAL A 65 52.03 40.37 7.12
N ILE A 66 52.51 39.33 7.80
CA ILE A 66 53.90 39.28 8.30
C ILE A 66 54.81 38.95 7.13
N LEU A 67 55.66 39.90 6.71
CA LEU A 67 56.75 39.67 5.76
C LEU A 67 58.00 39.20 6.53
N PRO A 68 58.63 38.06 6.17
CA PRO A 68 59.98 37.76 6.65
C PRO A 68 61.01 38.64 5.92
N SER A 69 61.93 39.21 6.71
CA SER A 69 63.10 39.96 6.27
C SER A 69 64.11 39.07 5.55
N ASN A 70 64.73 39.62 4.50
CA ASN A 70 65.75 38.99 3.67
C ASN A 70 66.97 38.49 4.49
N ASN A 71 67.34 37.23 4.30
CA ASN A 71 68.75 36.80 4.10
C ASN A 71 68.84 35.28 3.83
N ALA A 72 68.77 34.89 2.54
CA ALA A 72 69.55 33.80 1.93
C ALA A 72 69.16 33.65 0.44
N GLN A 73 70.17 33.40 -0.40
CA GLN A 73 70.19 33.44 -1.88
C GLN A 73 69.42 32.30 -2.62
N PRO A 74 69.16 32.42 -3.94
CA PRO A 74 68.03 31.78 -4.63
C PRO A 74 68.39 30.54 -5.46
N SER A 75 67.48 29.56 -5.59
CA SER A 75 67.02 29.07 -6.92
C SER A 75 65.83 28.08 -6.85
N ARG A 76 64.91 28.29 -7.82
CA ARG A 76 63.81 27.47 -8.38
C ARG A 76 62.55 27.19 -7.53
N TYR A 77 61.47 27.85 -7.99
CA TYR A 77 60.06 27.83 -7.57
C TYR A 77 59.72 28.61 -6.29
N GLN A 78 59.89 29.94 -6.36
CA GLN A 78 59.12 30.86 -5.50
C GLN A 78 57.70 30.95 -6.06
N TRP A 79 56.77 30.22 -5.45
CA TRP A 79 55.34 30.32 -5.72
C TRP A 79 54.86 31.73 -5.36
N ILE A 80 54.41 32.49 -6.35
CA ILE A 80 53.83 33.82 -6.14
C ILE A 80 52.42 33.60 -5.56
N GLN A 81 52.06 34.30 -4.48
CA GLN A 81 50.67 34.26 -3.98
C GLN A 81 49.77 34.81 -5.08
N ALA A 82 48.70 34.09 -5.40
CA ALA A 82 47.86 34.47 -6.52
C ALA A 82 47.18 35.84 -6.29
N PRO A 83 46.88 36.61 -7.37
CA PRO A 83 46.43 37.99 -7.23
C PRO A 83 45.16 38.10 -6.38
N ASP A 84 45.28 38.74 -5.21
CA ASP A 84 44.21 38.84 -4.22
C ASP A 84 42.93 39.46 -4.81
N VAL A 85 43.08 40.43 -5.73
CA VAL A 85 41.97 41.12 -6.39
C VAL A 85 41.06 40.19 -7.20
N ILE A 86 41.61 39.14 -7.82
CA ILE A 86 40.83 38.20 -8.66
C ILE A 86 40.26 37.07 -7.81
N ILE A 87 41.08 36.51 -6.92
CA ILE A 87 40.67 35.34 -6.14
C ILE A 87 39.70 35.72 -5.06
N ARG A 88 39.84 36.89 -4.45
CA ARG A 88 38.93 37.33 -3.39
C ARG A 88 37.49 37.42 -3.88
N LEU A 89 37.26 37.98 -5.08
CA LEU A 89 35.92 38.04 -5.67
C LEU A 89 35.33 36.66 -5.97
N LEU A 90 36.15 35.73 -6.46
CA LEU A 90 35.71 34.36 -6.77
C LEU A 90 35.50 33.51 -5.51
N VAL A 91 36.34 33.68 -4.49
CA VAL A 91 36.16 33.05 -3.18
C VAL A 91 34.88 33.57 -2.53
N GLU A 92 34.68 34.90 -2.48
CA GLU A 92 33.48 35.51 -1.93
C GLU A 92 32.22 35.00 -2.68
N LYS A 93 32.29 34.89 -4.01
CA LYS A 93 31.23 34.30 -4.83
C LYS A 93 30.98 32.82 -4.49
N PHE A 94 32.01 31.98 -4.49
CA PHE A 94 31.82 30.54 -4.24
C PHE A 94 31.44 30.22 -2.79
N VAL A 95 31.83 31.06 -1.83
CA VAL A 95 31.32 31.02 -0.46
C VAL A 95 29.83 31.40 -0.44
N ALA A 96 29.44 32.47 -1.15
CA ALA A 96 28.04 32.88 -1.27
C ALA A 96 27.15 31.86 -2.01
N ASP A 97 27.72 31.10 -2.95
CA ASP A 97 27.09 29.99 -3.70
C ASP A 97 27.08 28.67 -2.92
N GLY A 98 27.68 28.66 -1.72
CA GLY A 98 27.57 27.56 -0.79
C GLY A 98 28.56 26.40 -0.96
N TYR A 99 29.66 26.59 -1.69
CA TYR A 99 30.68 25.56 -1.83
C TYR A 99 31.49 25.37 -0.54
N SER A 100 31.87 24.12 -0.23
CA SER A 100 32.78 23.83 0.88
C SER A 100 34.21 24.22 0.52
N ASN A 101 35.05 24.60 1.50
CA ASN A 101 36.45 25.00 1.26
C ASN A 101 37.23 24.05 0.32
N PRO A 102 37.14 22.71 0.43
CA PRO A 102 37.79 21.81 -0.53
C PRO A 102 37.25 21.98 -1.96
N LYS A 103 35.93 22.16 -2.13
CA LYS A 103 35.29 22.36 -3.44
C LYS A 103 35.58 23.73 -4.03
N ILE A 104 35.63 24.77 -3.19
CA ILE A 104 36.06 26.13 -3.58
C ILE A 104 37.48 26.06 -4.12
N VAL A 105 38.40 25.42 -3.38
CA VAL A 105 39.80 25.27 -3.82
C VAL A 105 39.89 24.49 -5.14
N THR A 106 39.10 23.42 -5.32
CA THR A 106 39.07 22.71 -6.60
C THR A 106 38.57 23.60 -7.74
N LYS A 107 37.48 24.34 -7.54
CA LYS A 107 36.92 25.25 -8.56
C LYS A 107 37.82 26.43 -8.88
N LEU A 108 38.52 26.97 -7.88
CA LEU A 108 39.43 28.08 -8.08
C LEU A 108 40.65 27.71 -8.93
N LYS A 109 41.06 26.42 -8.94
CA LYS A 109 42.14 25.95 -9.83
C LYS A 109 41.81 26.11 -11.31
N ASP A 110 40.53 26.17 -11.68
CA ASP A 110 40.09 26.39 -13.06
C ASP A 110 40.22 27.88 -13.47
N HIS A 111 40.52 28.77 -12.52
CA HIS A 111 40.50 30.22 -12.72
C HIS A 111 41.87 30.91 -12.57
N TYR A 112 42.93 30.19 -12.22
CA TYR A 112 44.30 30.73 -12.20
C TYR A 112 45.34 29.63 -12.46
N ASP A 113 46.53 30.02 -12.95
CA ASP A 113 47.61 29.09 -13.24
C ASP A 113 48.20 28.48 -11.95
N THR A 114 47.93 27.18 -11.76
CA THR A 114 48.39 26.40 -10.61
C THR A 114 49.87 26.04 -10.65
N ASP A 115 50.58 26.27 -11.76
CA ASP A 115 52.02 26.00 -11.90
C ASP A 115 52.89 27.17 -11.40
N HIS A 116 52.30 28.35 -11.21
CA HIS A 116 52.99 29.55 -10.74
C HIS A 116 52.52 30.03 -9.36
N HIS A 117 51.33 29.63 -8.90
CA HIS A 117 50.73 30.18 -7.68
C HIS A 117 50.20 29.12 -6.70
N SER A 118 50.44 29.33 -5.40
CA SER A 118 50.01 28.40 -4.34
C SER A 118 48.98 29.03 -3.39
N PHE A 119 48.01 28.23 -2.95
CA PHE A 119 46.96 28.64 -2.01
C PHE A 119 47.09 27.85 -0.71
N SER A 120 47.24 28.54 0.43
CA SER A 120 47.33 27.89 1.74
C SER A 120 45.95 27.72 2.37
N LYS A 121 45.68 26.55 2.96
CA LYS A 121 44.43 26.26 3.66
C LYS A 121 44.45 26.95 5.02
N SER A 122 43.74 28.07 5.16
CA SER A 122 43.36 28.61 6.46
C SER A 122 41.85 28.70 6.54
N SER A 123 41.25 27.84 7.36
CA SER A 123 39.83 27.92 7.71
C SER A 123 39.76 28.32 9.17
N ARG A 124 39.64 29.61 9.48
CA ARG A 124 38.99 29.99 10.74
C ARG A 124 37.49 29.91 10.47
N GLY A 125 36.91 28.72 10.68
CA GLY A 125 35.46 28.58 10.71
C GLY A 125 34.90 29.50 11.80
N GLN A 126 33.78 30.17 11.54
CA GLN A 126 33.06 30.86 12.59
C GLN A 126 32.69 29.81 13.65
N ALA A 127 33.12 30.00 14.89
CA ALA A 127 32.85 29.09 15.99
C ALA A 127 31.39 29.26 16.44
N HIS A 128 30.45 28.84 15.59
CA HIS A 128 29.04 28.85 15.91
C HIS A 128 28.76 27.81 16.98
N THR A 129 28.18 28.26 18.09
CA THR A 129 27.61 27.43 19.14
C THR A 129 26.10 27.32 18.95
N VAL A 130 25.49 26.31 19.56
CA VAL A 130 24.02 26.09 19.58
C VAL A 130 23.27 27.39 19.92
N ASN A 131 23.74 28.16 20.91
CA ASN A 131 23.10 29.41 21.31
C ASN A 131 23.25 30.54 20.28
N SER A 132 24.35 30.56 19.51
CA SER A 132 24.64 31.63 18.55
C SER A 132 23.82 31.53 17.26
N ILE A 133 23.28 30.35 16.95
CA ILE A 133 22.55 30.08 15.70
C ILE A 133 21.03 30.10 15.88
N GLY A 134 20.56 30.12 17.13
CA GLY A 134 19.14 30.01 17.45
C GLY A 134 18.25 31.05 16.77
N PRO A 135 18.55 32.37 16.88
CA PRO A 135 17.73 33.41 16.25
C PRO A 135 17.62 33.27 14.72
N THR A 136 18.62 32.69 14.06
CA THR A 136 18.62 32.46 12.62
C THR A 136 17.82 31.20 12.26
N ILE A 137 17.94 30.13 13.05
CA ILE A 137 17.15 28.90 12.87
C ILE A 137 15.66 29.19 13.05
N GLU A 138 15.26 29.90 14.11
CA GLU A 138 13.85 30.22 14.37
C GLU A 138 13.22 31.02 13.21
N ARG A 139 14.00 31.88 12.54
CA ARG A 139 13.50 32.68 11.41
C ARG A 139 13.22 31.82 10.17
N VAL A 140 14.14 30.92 9.83
CA VAL A 140 13.95 29.98 8.72
C VAL A 140 12.81 29.01 9.04
N GLN A 141 12.72 28.55 10.29
CA GLN A 141 11.67 27.65 10.73
C GLN A 141 10.28 28.29 10.77
N ALA A 142 10.17 29.58 11.08
CA ALA A 142 8.91 30.31 10.97
C ALA A 142 8.36 30.34 9.53
N GLN A 143 9.25 30.28 8.53
CA GLN A 143 8.86 30.19 7.11
C GLN A 143 8.69 28.73 6.67
N PHE A 144 9.51 27.81 7.19
CA PHE A 144 9.57 26.41 6.78
C PHE A 144 9.59 25.45 7.98
N PRO A 145 8.45 25.25 8.66
CA PRO A 145 8.39 24.55 9.95
C PRO A 145 8.72 23.05 9.89
N GLN A 146 8.77 22.44 8.70
CA GLN A 146 9.04 21.00 8.54
C GLN A 146 10.45 20.65 8.04
N GLN A 147 11.31 21.65 7.77
CA GLN A 147 12.60 21.45 7.08
C GLN A 147 13.66 20.72 7.90
N GLY A 148 14.27 19.68 7.30
CA GLY A 148 15.32 18.82 7.90
C GLY A 148 16.58 19.59 8.33
N SER A 149 17.40 18.99 9.20
CA SER A 149 18.73 19.56 9.51
C SER A 149 19.65 19.68 8.30
N HIS A 150 19.37 18.92 7.23
CA HIS A 150 20.05 19.04 5.95
C HIS A 150 19.56 20.29 5.20
N ASP A 151 18.25 20.41 4.97
CA ASP A 151 17.65 21.50 4.20
C ASP A 151 17.83 22.85 4.93
N MET A 152 17.66 22.86 6.26
CA MET A 152 17.94 24.00 7.11
C MET A 152 19.40 24.48 6.96
N LYS A 153 20.35 23.56 6.76
CA LYS A 153 21.75 23.95 6.52
C LYS A 153 21.91 24.66 5.18
N GLU A 154 21.25 24.16 4.14
CA GLU A 154 21.29 24.79 2.82
C GLU A 154 20.62 26.17 2.85
N MET A 155 19.48 26.30 3.53
CA MET A 155 18.77 27.58 3.69
C MET A 155 19.59 28.61 4.48
N LEU A 156 20.16 28.22 5.63
CA LEU A 156 21.02 29.10 6.42
C LEU A 156 22.23 29.58 5.61
N GLN A 157 22.76 28.72 4.74
CA GLN A 157 23.88 29.03 3.88
C GLN A 157 23.50 29.95 2.71
N GLN A 158 22.37 29.70 2.06
CA GLN A 158 21.97 30.42 0.84
C GLN A 158 21.31 31.77 1.14
N GLU A 159 20.41 31.81 2.12
CA GLU A 159 19.58 32.99 2.40
C GLU A 159 20.15 33.85 3.51
N GLU A 160 20.62 33.22 4.59
CA GLU A 160 21.12 33.92 5.78
C GLU A 160 22.64 34.11 5.75
N LYS A 161 23.33 33.53 4.75
CA LYS A 161 24.80 33.53 4.58
C LYS A 161 25.57 33.04 5.82
N VAL A 162 24.96 32.17 6.63
CA VAL A 162 25.54 31.58 7.84
C VAL A 162 26.01 30.16 7.56
N MET A 163 27.30 29.92 7.78
CA MET A 163 27.94 28.62 7.55
C MET A 163 27.98 27.77 8.82
N VAL A 164 26.91 27.03 9.08
CA VAL A 164 26.81 26.19 10.30
C VAL A 164 27.03 24.70 9.98
N PRO A 165 27.82 23.96 10.78
CA PRO A 165 27.90 22.51 10.64
C PRO A 165 26.54 21.86 10.93
N ARG A 166 26.17 20.85 10.13
CA ARG A 166 24.90 20.12 10.28
C ARG A 166 24.68 19.59 11.69
N GLN A 167 25.75 19.14 12.36
CA GLN A 167 25.66 18.61 13.71
C GLN A 167 25.19 19.68 14.71
N VAL A 168 25.67 20.92 14.61
CA VAL A 168 25.26 22.01 15.51
C VAL A 168 23.80 22.40 15.28
N ILE A 169 23.33 22.40 14.02
CA ILE A 169 21.91 22.59 13.67
C ILE A 169 21.06 21.47 14.25
N LEU A 170 21.51 20.22 14.09
CA LEU A 170 20.82 19.05 14.63
C LEU A 170 20.77 19.07 16.16
N ASP A 171 21.84 19.48 16.83
CA ASP A 171 21.91 19.62 18.28
C ASP A 171 20.94 20.72 18.76
N TYR A 172 20.87 21.85 18.06
CA TYR A 172 19.88 22.91 18.33
C TYR A 172 18.45 22.41 18.15
N MET A 173 18.14 21.77 17.01
CA MET A 173 16.81 21.22 16.74
C MET A 173 16.40 20.14 17.74
N ASN A 174 17.32 19.28 18.18
CA ASN A 174 17.03 18.29 19.22
C ASN A 174 16.77 18.92 20.58
N LEU A 175 17.41 20.06 20.88
CA LEU A 175 17.26 20.77 22.15
C LEU A 175 15.97 21.60 22.20
N HIS A 176 15.64 22.31 21.12
CA HIS A 176 14.56 23.29 21.09
C HIS A 176 13.30 22.83 20.35
N HIS A 177 13.43 21.91 19.39
CA HIS A 177 12.35 21.40 18.55
C HIS A 177 12.28 19.85 18.54
N PRO A 178 12.34 19.18 19.71
CA PRO A 178 12.42 17.72 19.78
C PRO A 178 11.20 17.04 19.17
N ASP A 179 10.01 17.63 19.30
CA ASP A 179 8.76 17.06 18.78
C ASP A 179 8.74 17.01 17.25
N GLU A 180 9.30 18.02 16.58
CA GLU A 180 9.40 18.03 15.11
C GLU A 180 10.41 17.01 14.59
N VAL A 181 11.54 16.85 15.29
CA VAL A 181 12.55 15.85 14.96
C VAL A 181 11.98 14.45 15.17
N GLN A 182 11.26 14.22 16.28
CA GLN A 182 10.56 12.96 16.55
C GLN A 182 9.45 12.69 15.53
N GLY A 183 8.70 13.73 15.13
CA GLY A 183 7.69 13.65 14.07
C GLY A 183 8.25 13.12 12.75
N ARG A 184 9.51 13.44 12.44
CA ARG A 184 10.20 12.95 11.23
C ARG A 184 10.77 11.54 11.39
N LEU A 185 11.20 11.16 12.60
CA LEU A 185 11.62 9.76 12.89
C LEU A 185 10.45 8.77 12.77
N LYS A 186 9.20 9.21 13.01
CA LYS A 186 7.99 8.41 12.81
C LYS A 186 7.71 8.05 11.34
N ARG A 187 8.24 8.83 10.38
CA ARG A 187 8.01 8.66 8.93
C ARG A 187 8.97 7.66 8.24
N ARG A 188 9.73 6.86 9.01
CA ARG A 188 10.55 5.79 8.40
C ARG A 188 9.67 4.60 8.04
N LEU A 189 9.59 4.28 6.75
CA LEU A 189 8.97 3.04 6.25
C LEU A 189 9.58 1.83 6.97
N LYS A 190 8.79 1.15 7.81
CA LYS A 190 9.18 -0.10 8.46
C LYS A 190 8.81 -1.24 7.53
N HIS A 191 9.81 -1.94 7.01
CA HIS A 191 9.58 -3.16 6.24
C HIS A 191 9.04 -4.24 7.17
N SER A 192 7.86 -4.76 6.86
CA SER A 192 7.28 -5.94 7.50
C SER A 192 7.21 -7.08 6.48
N TYR A 193 7.36 -8.31 6.96
CA TYR A 193 7.19 -9.50 6.13
C TYR A 193 5.79 -10.07 6.33
N PHE A 194 5.08 -10.28 5.23
CA PHE A 194 3.81 -11.02 5.26
C PHE A 194 4.09 -12.53 5.11
N TRP A 195 3.47 -13.32 5.98
CA TRP A 195 3.55 -14.79 5.97
C TRP A 195 2.17 -15.39 6.28
N THR A 196 1.91 -16.59 5.76
CA THR A 196 0.82 -17.47 6.16
C THR A 196 1.29 -18.92 6.01
N ALA A 197 0.70 -19.85 6.76
CA ALA A 197 1.19 -21.22 6.87
C ALA A 197 0.97 -22.09 5.63
N GLY A 198 -0.02 -21.76 4.80
CA GLY A 198 -0.35 -22.49 3.57
C GLY A 198 -1.65 -22.02 2.95
N VAL A 199 -2.05 -22.71 1.88
CA VAL A 199 -3.26 -22.38 1.11
C VAL A 199 -4.50 -22.56 1.98
N ASN A 200 -5.50 -21.69 1.81
CA ASN A 200 -6.76 -21.71 2.56
C ASN A 200 -6.63 -21.57 4.09
N LYS A 201 -5.44 -21.23 4.60
CA LYS A 201 -5.28 -20.85 6.02
C LYS A 201 -6.00 -19.52 6.30
N LEU A 202 -5.98 -18.63 5.33
CA LEU A 202 -6.49 -17.27 5.43
C LEU A 202 -7.05 -16.85 4.07
N TRP A 203 -8.26 -16.32 4.01
CA TRP A 203 -8.71 -15.50 2.88
C TRP A 203 -8.82 -14.05 3.32
N CYS A 204 -8.36 -13.12 2.49
CA CYS A 204 -8.45 -11.70 2.78
C CYS A 204 -9.19 -10.98 1.66
N PHE A 205 -10.00 -10.01 2.04
CA PHE A 205 -10.86 -9.29 1.12
C PHE A 205 -10.90 -7.80 1.45
N ASP A 206 -11.25 -6.99 0.44
CA ASP A 206 -11.25 -5.54 0.53
C ASP A 206 -12.09 -4.92 -0.59
N GLN A 207 -12.53 -3.68 -0.36
CA GLN A 207 -13.31 -2.87 -1.30
C GLN A 207 -12.44 -1.82 -1.98
N HIS A 208 -12.89 -1.27 -3.11
CA HIS A 208 -12.18 -0.19 -3.80
C HIS A 208 -13.14 0.79 -4.49
N ASP A 209 -13.07 2.05 -4.06
CA ASP A 209 -14.12 3.05 -4.32
C ASP A 209 -13.71 4.11 -5.33
N LYS A 210 -12.55 4.00 -6.01
CA LYS A 210 -12.13 5.06 -6.95
C LYS A 210 -13.10 5.33 -8.09
N TRP A 211 -13.92 4.35 -8.47
CA TRP A 211 -14.93 4.50 -9.52
C TRP A 211 -16.30 4.87 -8.98
N CYS A 212 -16.40 5.29 -7.71
CA CYS A 212 -17.66 5.80 -7.13
C CYS A 212 -18.23 6.96 -7.95
N ARG A 213 -17.37 7.81 -8.54
CA ARG A 213 -17.75 8.88 -9.47
C ARG A 213 -18.50 8.41 -10.72
N PHE A 214 -18.31 7.15 -11.11
CA PHE A 214 -19.02 6.50 -12.21
C PHE A 214 -20.18 5.61 -11.72
N GLN A 215 -20.44 5.59 -10.41
CA GLN A 215 -21.40 4.69 -9.77
C GLN A 215 -21.03 3.20 -9.93
N LEU A 216 -19.72 2.92 -9.93
CA LEU A 216 -19.16 1.57 -10.00
C LEU A 216 -18.24 1.30 -8.82
N PHE A 217 -18.43 0.16 -8.18
CA PHE A 217 -17.74 -0.24 -6.96
C PHE A 217 -17.09 -1.59 -7.14
N PHE A 218 -15.85 -1.74 -6.71
CA PHE A 218 -15.15 -3.01 -6.80
C PHE A 218 -14.97 -3.67 -5.43
N HIS A 219 -14.87 -5.00 -5.47
CA HIS A 219 -14.51 -5.80 -4.31
C HIS A 219 -13.68 -7.01 -4.74
N VAL A 220 -12.66 -7.35 -3.96
CA VAL A 220 -11.76 -8.47 -4.21
C VAL A 220 -11.69 -9.40 -3.02
N GLU A 221 -11.54 -10.70 -3.28
CA GLU A 221 -11.04 -11.66 -2.29
C GLU A 221 -9.82 -12.40 -2.85
N LEU A 222 -8.83 -12.60 -1.99
CA LEU A 222 -7.55 -13.22 -2.29
C LEU A 222 -7.25 -14.36 -1.30
N GLU A 223 -6.59 -15.40 -1.80
CA GLU A 223 -5.86 -16.36 -0.97
C GLU A 223 -4.39 -15.92 -0.91
N PRO A 224 -3.90 -15.39 0.23
CA PRO A 224 -2.59 -14.73 0.30
C PRO A 224 -1.38 -15.62 0.04
N PHE A 225 -1.46 -16.92 0.36
CA PHE A 225 -0.31 -17.83 0.28
C PHE A 225 0.12 -18.02 -1.18
N SER A 226 -0.84 -18.40 -2.02
CA SER A 226 -0.70 -18.54 -3.46
C SER A 226 -0.70 -17.18 -4.17
N GLY A 227 -1.41 -16.19 -3.61
CA GLY A 227 -1.73 -14.94 -4.30
C GLY A 227 -2.86 -15.09 -5.32
N CYS A 228 -3.62 -16.19 -5.26
CA CYS A 228 -4.75 -16.45 -6.13
C CYS A 228 -5.89 -15.48 -5.82
N VAL A 229 -6.41 -14.83 -6.85
CA VAL A 229 -7.63 -14.01 -6.77
C VAL A 229 -8.83 -14.96 -6.84
N LEU A 230 -9.59 -15.04 -5.76
CA LEU A 230 -10.76 -15.91 -5.69
C LEU A 230 -11.98 -15.26 -6.34
N TRP A 231 -12.13 -13.95 -6.19
CA TRP A 231 -13.05 -13.14 -6.99
C TRP A 231 -12.56 -11.70 -7.11
N LEU A 232 -13.03 -11.04 -8.17
CA LEU A 232 -13.00 -9.60 -8.35
C LEU A 232 -14.34 -9.21 -8.98
N LYS A 233 -15.13 -8.45 -8.25
CA LYS A 233 -16.49 -8.09 -8.64
C LYS A 233 -16.62 -6.59 -8.84
N VAL A 234 -17.42 -6.20 -9.82
CA VAL A 234 -17.95 -4.85 -10.01
C VAL A 234 -19.45 -4.84 -9.74
N TRP A 235 -19.95 -3.82 -9.05
CA TRP A 235 -21.36 -3.66 -8.78
C TRP A 235 -21.74 -2.19 -8.57
N TRP A 236 -23.03 -1.90 -8.42
CA TRP A 236 -23.54 -0.56 -8.10
C TRP A 236 -23.43 -0.20 -6.62
N THR A 237 -23.04 -1.15 -5.75
CA THR A 237 -22.67 -0.92 -4.35
C THR A 237 -21.70 -1.99 -3.86
N ASN A 238 -20.84 -1.65 -2.90
CA ASN A 238 -20.01 -2.60 -2.15
C ASN A 238 -20.18 -2.47 -0.62
N HIS A 239 -21.08 -1.60 -0.16
CA HIS A 239 -21.27 -1.32 1.26
C HIS A 239 -22.33 -2.20 1.94
N ASN A 240 -23.01 -3.06 1.18
CA ASN A 240 -24.06 -3.93 1.69
C ASN A 240 -23.49 -5.28 2.15
N PRO A 241 -23.59 -5.65 3.44
CA PRO A 241 -23.02 -6.89 3.95
C PRO A 241 -23.65 -8.17 3.38
N CYS A 242 -24.92 -8.11 2.96
CA CYS A 242 -25.58 -9.24 2.30
C CYS A 242 -24.95 -9.55 0.95
N LEU A 243 -24.63 -8.52 0.16
CA LEU A 243 -24.00 -8.66 -1.15
C LEU A 243 -22.63 -9.33 -1.04
N ILE A 244 -21.78 -8.78 -0.17
CA ILE A 244 -20.41 -9.27 0.02
C ILE A 244 -20.41 -10.70 0.58
N CYS A 245 -21.33 -11.00 1.50
CA CYS A 245 -21.53 -12.37 2.01
C CYS A 245 -22.06 -13.33 0.93
N GLY A 246 -22.87 -12.85 -0.02
CA GLY A 246 -23.35 -13.64 -1.15
C GLY A 246 -22.20 -14.12 -2.03
N TRP A 247 -21.32 -13.20 -2.44
CA TRP A 247 -20.12 -13.53 -3.22
C TRP A 247 -19.19 -14.51 -2.49
N TYR A 248 -19.06 -14.35 -1.17
CA TYR A 248 -18.35 -15.32 -0.33
C TYR A 248 -18.96 -16.72 -0.40
N CYS A 249 -20.29 -16.82 -0.26
CA CYS A 249 -20.97 -18.11 -0.35
C CYS A 249 -20.78 -18.76 -1.73
N ASP A 250 -20.83 -17.97 -2.81
CA ASP A 250 -20.64 -18.48 -4.17
C ASP A 250 -19.25 -19.09 -4.37
N VAL A 251 -18.21 -18.48 -3.79
CA VAL A 251 -16.85 -19.00 -3.87
C VAL A 251 -16.64 -20.23 -3.00
N VAL A 252 -17.21 -20.26 -1.79
CA VAL A 252 -17.19 -21.45 -0.93
C VAL A 252 -17.90 -22.63 -1.61
N GLU A 253 -19.04 -22.38 -2.25
CA GLU A 253 -19.78 -23.38 -3.02
C GLU A 253 -18.95 -23.90 -4.21
N ARG A 254 -18.41 -22.98 -5.02
CA ARG A 254 -17.60 -23.31 -6.20
C ARG A 254 -16.36 -24.12 -5.86
N LEU A 255 -15.68 -23.79 -4.76
CA LEU A 255 -14.46 -24.50 -4.33
C LEU A 255 -14.76 -25.76 -3.51
N GLY A 256 -16.00 -25.95 -3.03
CA GLY A 256 -16.37 -27.05 -2.14
C GLY A 256 -15.68 -26.99 -0.76
N GLY A 257 -15.17 -25.82 -0.38
CA GLY A 257 -14.39 -25.63 0.83
C GLY A 257 -14.24 -24.15 1.22
N MET A 258 -13.87 -23.93 2.47
CA MET A 258 -13.73 -22.60 3.07
C MET A 258 -12.38 -22.47 3.81
N PRO A 259 -11.90 -21.25 4.09
CA PRO A 259 -10.64 -21.06 4.76
C PRO A 259 -10.73 -21.36 6.26
N LEU A 260 -9.59 -21.42 6.93
CA LEU A 260 -9.58 -21.48 8.40
C LEU A 260 -9.94 -20.15 9.07
N ILE A 261 -9.67 -19.02 8.43
CA ILE A 261 -9.95 -17.69 8.97
C ILE A 261 -10.16 -16.75 7.79
N THR A 262 -11.06 -15.79 7.94
CA THR A 262 -11.21 -14.68 6.99
C THR A 262 -10.65 -13.38 7.59
N GLN A 263 -10.23 -12.42 6.75
CA GLN A 263 -9.62 -11.17 7.20
C GLN A 263 -10.05 -9.98 6.33
N SER A 264 -10.37 -8.86 6.96
CA SER A 264 -10.67 -7.60 6.27
C SER A 264 -10.32 -6.39 7.14
N ASN A 265 -10.51 -5.21 6.56
CA ASN A 265 -10.56 -3.96 7.31
C ASN A 265 -11.82 -3.91 8.22
N PRO A 266 -11.85 -3.05 9.27
CA PRO A 266 -12.95 -2.98 10.24
C PRO A 266 -14.25 -2.34 9.71
N GLY A 267 -14.53 -2.40 8.41
CA GLY A 267 -15.74 -1.86 7.81
C GLY A 267 -16.98 -2.73 8.02
N THR A 268 -18.14 -2.09 8.17
CA THR A 268 -19.42 -2.76 8.48
C THR A 268 -19.95 -3.63 7.36
N GLU A 269 -19.56 -3.34 6.11
CA GLU A 269 -19.86 -4.15 4.94
C GLU A 269 -19.27 -5.57 5.02
N ASN A 270 -18.19 -5.74 5.79
CA ASN A 270 -17.52 -7.03 5.96
C ASN A 270 -18.20 -7.94 7.00
N ASN A 271 -19.15 -7.40 7.76
CA ASN A 271 -19.80 -8.10 8.87
C ASN A 271 -20.58 -9.34 8.39
N GLY A 272 -21.09 -9.31 7.16
CA GLY A 272 -21.74 -10.46 6.52
C GLY A 272 -20.81 -11.68 6.45
N ILE A 273 -19.60 -11.50 5.89
CA ILE A 273 -18.59 -12.58 5.84
C ILE A 273 -18.14 -12.96 7.25
N ALA A 274 -17.90 -11.98 8.14
CA ALA A 274 -17.45 -12.28 9.50
C ALA A 274 -18.44 -13.18 10.25
N ASN A 275 -19.73 -12.87 10.15
CA ASN A 275 -20.81 -13.62 10.78
C ASN A 275 -21.07 -14.96 10.08
N GLY A 276 -21.17 -14.94 8.75
CA GLY A 276 -21.45 -16.11 7.93
C GLY A 276 -20.36 -17.17 8.03
N HIS A 277 -19.10 -16.77 7.91
CA HIS A 277 -17.97 -17.68 8.07
C HIS A 277 -17.88 -18.24 9.49
N THR A 278 -18.09 -17.41 10.53
CA THR A 278 -18.09 -17.87 11.92
C THR A 278 -19.17 -18.92 12.16
N LEU A 279 -20.40 -18.67 11.70
CA LEU A 279 -21.49 -19.63 11.81
C LEU A 279 -21.18 -20.93 11.07
N LEU A 280 -20.67 -20.83 9.83
CA LEU A 280 -20.32 -21.99 9.02
C LEU A 280 -19.27 -22.88 9.72
N ARG A 281 -18.27 -22.26 10.36
CA ARG A 281 -17.24 -22.95 11.11
C ARG A 281 -17.73 -23.53 12.43
N HIS A 282 -18.63 -22.86 13.13
CA HIS A 282 -19.25 -23.38 14.37
C HIS A 282 -20.13 -24.60 14.10
N MET A 283 -20.88 -24.60 13.00
CA MET A 283 -21.68 -25.77 12.59
C MET A 283 -20.82 -26.99 12.26
N GLN A 284 -19.59 -26.76 11.80
CA GLN A 284 -18.67 -27.83 11.43
C GLN A 284 -17.81 -28.30 12.61
N ASP A 285 -17.46 -27.42 13.53
CA ASP A 285 -16.68 -27.72 14.71
C ASP A 285 -17.23 -26.96 15.93
N SER A 286 -17.94 -27.71 16.78
CA SER A 286 -18.53 -27.19 18.02
C SER A 286 -17.50 -26.62 19.01
N ALA A 287 -16.21 -26.98 18.91
CA ALA A 287 -15.17 -26.45 19.78
C ALA A 287 -14.85 -24.97 19.51
N LEU A 288 -15.32 -24.42 18.39
CA LEU A 288 -15.08 -23.03 17.98
C LEU A 288 -16.14 -22.04 18.49
N ASP A 289 -17.21 -22.53 19.11
CA ASP A 289 -18.43 -21.80 19.52
C ASP A 289 -18.18 -20.46 20.26
N LYS A 290 -17.05 -20.34 20.95
CA LYS A 290 -16.65 -19.18 21.77
C LYS A 290 -15.70 -18.20 21.08
N SER A 291 -15.50 -18.31 19.77
CA SER A 291 -14.56 -17.44 19.05
C SER A 291 -15.06 -17.04 17.68
N LEU A 292 -14.85 -15.77 17.35
CA LEU A 292 -15.04 -15.24 16.00
C LEU A 292 -13.99 -15.88 15.07
N GLN A 293 -14.41 -16.37 13.90
CA GLN A 293 -13.50 -16.94 12.88
C GLN A 293 -13.07 -15.89 11.85
N HIS A 294 -13.03 -14.63 12.25
CA HIS A 294 -12.68 -13.51 11.40
C HIS A 294 -11.67 -12.60 12.11
N MET A 295 -10.75 -12.02 11.35
CA MET A 295 -9.75 -11.06 11.84
C MET A 295 -9.98 -9.70 11.20
N PHE A 296 -10.50 -8.74 12.00
CA PHE A 296 -10.47 -7.34 11.62
C PHE A 296 -9.06 -6.78 11.79
N LYS A 297 -8.53 -6.15 10.74
CA LYS A 297 -7.21 -5.52 10.70
C LYS A 297 -7.37 -4.02 10.48
N GLY A 298 -7.10 -3.21 11.50
CA GLY A 298 -6.99 -1.75 11.35
C GLY A 298 -5.66 -1.32 10.71
N SER A 299 -5.53 -0.02 10.44
CA SER A 299 -4.24 0.66 10.16
C SER A 299 -3.41 0.03 9.02
N HIS A 300 -4.00 -0.15 7.84
CA HIS A 300 -3.32 -0.65 6.63
C HIS A 300 -2.65 -2.02 6.79
N CYS A 301 -3.14 -2.84 7.73
CA CYS A 301 -2.61 -4.19 7.93
C CYS A 301 -3.24 -5.23 6.99
N ASN A 302 -4.26 -4.85 6.18
CA ASN A 302 -4.82 -5.68 5.11
C ASN A 302 -4.02 -5.53 3.80
N ILE A 303 -2.70 -5.73 3.90
CA ILE A 303 -1.71 -5.34 2.88
C ILE A 303 -1.91 -6.08 1.54
N LYS A 304 -2.48 -7.30 1.57
CA LYS A 304 -2.56 -8.16 0.39
C LYS A 304 -3.55 -7.64 -0.66
N PRO A 305 -4.80 -7.33 -0.30
CA PRO A 305 -5.71 -6.62 -1.20
C PRO A 305 -5.20 -5.25 -1.62
N GLU A 306 -4.58 -4.47 -0.73
CA GLU A 306 -4.00 -3.16 -1.09
C GLU A 306 -2.92 -3.28 -2.19
N ILE A 307 -2.01 -4.26 -2.09
CA ILE A 307 -1.03 -4.54 -3.14
C ILE A 307 -1.72 -4.92 -4.45
N PHE A 308 -2.76 -5.74 -4.38
CA PHE A 308 -3.53 -6.14 -5.56
C PHE A 308 -4.19 -4.95 -6.23
N TRP A 309 -4.85 -4.06 -5.49
CA TRP A 309 -5.42 -2.83 -6.02
C TRP A 309 -4.36 -1.95 -6.71
N GLY A 310 -3.16 -1.88 -6.13
CA GLY A 310 -2.03 -1.22 -6.77
C GLY A 310 -1.62 -1.83 -8.12
N GLN A 311 -1.78 -3.14 -8.33
CA GLN A 311 -1.53 -3.80 -9.62
C GLN A 311 -2.69 -3.59 -10.59
N PHE A 312 -3.91 -3.75 -10.12
CA PHE A 312 -5.14 -3.55 -10.89
C PHE A 312 -5.17 -2.15 -11.52
N ARG A 313 -4.90 -1.11 -10.72
CA ARG A 313 -4.88 0.28 -11.18
C ARG A 313 -3.77 0.62 -12.16
N ARG A 314 -2.65 -0.11 -12.13
CA ARG A 314 -1.53 0.14 -13.04
C ARG A 314 -1.67 -0.57 -14.38
N ARG A 315 -2.42 -1.68 -14.41
CA ARG A 315 -2.37 -2.62 -15.53
C ARG A 315 -3.69 -2.78 -16.28
N TRP A 316 -4.82 -2.66 -15.58
CA TRP A 316 -6.14 -2.92 -16.16
C TRP A 316 -7.01 -1.67 -16.16
N ALA A 317 -7.12 -0.97 -15.02
CA ALA A 317 -8.06 0.15 -14.86
C ALA A 317 -7.90 1.32 -15.85
N PRO A 318 -6.68 1.80 -16.21
CA PRO A 318 -6.53 3.08 -16.92
C PRO A 318 -7.26 3.16 -18.26
N GLY A 319 -7.27 2.06 -19.03
CA GLY A 319 -7.96 2.05 -20.33
C GLY A 319 -9.48 2.19 -20.16
N PHE A 320 -10.06 1.45 -19.21
CA PHE A 320 -11.49 1.50 -18.95
C PHE A 320 -11.90 2.82 -18.28
N GLU A 321 -11.06 3.36 -17.39
CA GLU A 321 -11.25 4.70 -16.83
C GLU A 321 -11.34 5.74 -17.95
N ALA A 322 -10.38 5.73 -18.89
CA ALA A 322 -10.38 6.67 -20.01
C ALA A 322 -11.61 6.51 -20.92
N LEU A 323 -12.05 5.28 -21.18
CA LEU A 323 -13.26 5.02 -21.97
C LEU A 323 -14.53 5.57 -21.32
N ILE A 324 -14.67 5.40 -20.00
CA ILE A 324 -15.85 5.88 -19.27
C ILE A 324 -15.79 7.40 -19.10
N GLU A 325 -14.62 7.94 -18.76
CA GLU A 325 -14.37 9.37 -18.59
C GLU A 325 -14.61 10.14 -19.89
N TRP A 326 -14.24 9.57 -21.05
CA TRP A 326 -14.60 10.12 -22.35
C TRP A 326 -16.13 10.28 -22.51
N GLY A 327 -16.91 9.25 -22.19
CA GLY A 327 -18.37 9.34 -22.34
C GLY A 327 -19.03 10.32 -21.37
N VAL A 328 -18.48 10.49 -20.15
CA VAL A 328 -18.91 11.53 -19.22
C VAL A 328 -18.58 12.93 -19.78
N ASN A 329 -17.35 13.13 -20.28
CA ASN A 329 -16.90 14.43 -20.80
C ASN A 329 -17.66 14.87 -22.06
N GLU A 330 -18.06 13.92 -22.90
CA GLU A 330 -18.91 14.18 -24.09
C GLU A 330 -20.40 14.37 -23.73
N GLY A 331 -20.77 14.26 -22.45
CA GLY A 331 -22.16 14.40 -22.00
C GLY A 331 -23.05 13.23 -22.45
N LEU A 332 -22.48 12.04 -22.67
CA LEU A 332 -23.24 10.83 -22.99
C LEU A 332 -23.85 10.20 -21.74
N TYR A 333 -23.20 10.38 -20.58
CA TYR A 333 -23.61 9.79 -19.32
C TYR A 333 -23.52 10.79 -18.18
N ASP A 334 -24.65 11.00 -17.50
CA ASP A 334 -24.75 11.67 -16.22
C ASP A 334 -25.00 10.65 -15.09
N ALA A 335 -24.05 10.56 -14.16
CA ALA A 335 -24.12 9.66 -13.01
C ALA A 335 -25.20 10.08 -11.99
N ASP A 336 -25.64 11.33 -12.01
CA ASP A 336 -26.68 11.86 -11.12
C ASP A 336 -28.09 11.67 -11.71
N ASP A 337 -28.21 11.40 -13.01
CA ASP A 337 -29.49 11.04 -13.63
C ASP A 337 -29.85 9.57 -13.37
N ALA A 338 -31.00 9.34 -12.73
CA ALA A 338 -31.43 8.01 -12.32
C ALA A 338 -31.70 7.07 -13.50
N LEU A 339 -32.17 7.58 -14.64
CA LEU A 339 -32.44 6.77 -15.82
C LEU A 339 -31.12 6.37 -16.49
N GLU A 340 -30.27 7.35 -16.76
CA GLU A 340 -28.96 7.14 -17.37
C GLU A 340 -28.13 6.15 -16.57
N ARG A 341 -28.09 6.32 -15.24
CA ARG A 341 -27.41 5.41 -14.33
C ARG A 341 -27.94 3.97 -14.39
N LEU A 342 -29.25 3.76 -14.46
CA LEU A 342 -29.81 2.41 -14.58
C LEU A 342 -29.48 1.77 -15.93
N VAL A 343 -29.54 2.54 -17.03
CA VAL A 343 -29.12 2.04 -18.36
C VAL A 343 -27.63 1.72 -18.34
N PHE A 344 -26.82 2.60 -17.73
CA PHE A 344 -25.38 2.43 -17.60
C PHE A 344 -25.06 1.17 -16.80
N HIS A 345 -25.67 0.97 -15.63
CA HIS A 345 -25.52 -0.24 -14.83
C HIS A 345 -25.93 -1.50 -15.60
N TYR A 346 -27.06 -1.46 -16.31
CA TYR A 346 -27.55 -2.60 -17.09
C TYR A 346 -26.57 -3.01 -18.20
N VAL A 347 -25.90 -2.07 -18.85
CA VAL A 347 -24.98 -2.32 -19.97
C VAL A 347 -23.54 -2.55 -19.51
N PHE A 348 -22.99 -1.63 -18.71
CA PHE A 348 -21.56 -1.61 -18.37
C PHE A 348 -21.18 -2.63 -17.29
N ILE A 349 -21.99 -2.86 -16.25
CA ILE A 349 -21.60 -3.77 -15.16
C ILE A 349 -21.40 -5.21 -15.69
N PRO A 350 -22.33 -5.81 -16.47
CA PRO A 350 -22.11 -7.15 -17.01
C PRO A 350 -20.89 -7.23 -17.93
N TRP A 351 -20.68 -6.22 -18.79
CA TRP A 351 -19.54 -6.18 -19.69
C TRP A 351 -18.21 -6.04 -18.93
N ILE A 352 -18.12 -5.08 -18.00
CA ILE A 352 -16.94 -4.91 -17.15
C ILE A 352 -16.68 -6.18 -16.34
N GLN A 353 -17.71 -6.84 -15.80
CA GLN A 353 -17.53 -8.08 -15.06
C GLN A 353 -16.89 -9.18 -15.92
N GLN A 354 -17.28 -9.32 -17.20
CA GLN A 354 -16.65 -10.26 -18.12
C GLN A 354 -15.17 -9.93 -18.34
N GLU A 355 -14.84 -8.65 -18.53
CA GLU A 355 -13.46 -8.19 -18.69
C GLU A 355 -12.60 -8.41 -17.43
N LEU A 356 -13.20 -8.24 -16.25
CA LEU A 356 -12.57 -8.57 -14.97
C LEU A 356 -12.33 -10.08 -14.83
N ASP A 357 -13.30 -10.91 -15.21
CA ASP A 357 -13.15 -12.37 -15.16
C ASP A 357 -11.99 -12.83 -16.07
N CYS A 358 -11.88 -12.29 -17.28
CA CYS A 358 -10.73 -12.51 -18.16
C CYS A 358 -9.41 -11.99 -17.55
N PHE A 359 -9.44 -10.84 -16.87
CA PHE A 359 -8.27 -10.31 -16.17
C PHE A 359 -7.82 -11.24 -15.03
N ILE A 360 -8.74 -11.74 -14.21
CA ILE A 360 -8.45 -12.70 -13.13
C ILE A 360 -7.83 -13.98 -13.70
N GLU A 361 -8.42 -14.53 -14.77
CA GLU A 361 -7.90 -15.74 -15.41
C GLU A 361 -6.45 -15.53 -15.86
N ARG A 362 -6.16 -14.43 -16.56
CA ARG A 362 -4.78 -14.08 -16.95
C ARG A 362 -3.88 -13.87 -15.73
N PHE A 363 -4.35 -13.16 -14.71
CA PHE A 363 -3.58 -12.84 -13.52
C PHE A 363 -3.18 -14.12 -12.76
N ASN A 364 -4.13 -15.01 -12.50
CA ASN A 364 -3.93 -16.26 -11.77
C ASN A 364 -3.07 -17.28 -12.54
N ASN A 365 -3.10 -17.22 -13.88
CA ASN A 365 -2.26 -18.05 -14.75
C ASN A 365 -0.92 -17.40 -15.10
N THR A 366 -0.60 -16.20 -14.62
CA THR A 366 0.69 -15.55 -14.90
C THR A 366 1.64 -15.70 -13.72
N LYS A 367 2.87 -16.13 -14.01
CA LYS A 367 3.91 -16.23 -12.99
C LYS A 367 4.30 -14.83 -12.52
N SER A 368 4.20 -14.60 -11.22
CA SER A 368 4.70 -13.36 -10.61
C SER A 368 6.21 -13.24 -10.76
N GLN A 369 6.71 -12.02 -10.98
CA GLN A 369 8.14 -11.74 -10.99
C GLN A 369 8.79 -12.20 -9.68
N HIS A 370 10.00 -12.73 -9.79
CA HIS A 370 10.77 -13.12 -8.62
C HIS A 370 11.09 -11.91 -7.74
N ASN A 371 10.90 -12.05 -6.44
CA ASN A 371 11.19 -11.02 -5.44
C ASN A 371 11.89 -11.71 -4.26
N SER A 372 13.18 -11.43 -4.08
CA SER A 372 14.02 -12.04 -3.04
C SER A 372 13.58 -11.71 -1.60
N HIS A 373 12.75 -10.68 -1.42
CA HIS A 373 12.20 -10.29 -0.12
C HIS A 373 10.83 -10.93 0.17
N LYS A 374 10.26 -11.70 -0.77
CA LYS A 374 9.00 -12.42 -0.59
C LYS A 374 9.28 -13.74 0.16
N LEU A 375 8.63 -13.94 1.30
CA LEU A 375 8.69 -15.22 2.04
C LEU A 375 7.76 -16.30 1.46
N LEU A 376 6.69 -15.87 0.80
CA LEU A 376 5.68 -16.74 0.21
C LEU A 376 6.15 -17.31 -1.14
N PRO A 377 5.61 -18.48 -1.56
CA PRO A 377 6.08 -19.19 -2.75
C PRO A 377 6.04 -18.34 -4.03
N HIS A 378 6.95 -18.67 -4.96
CA HIS A 378 7.01 -18.09 -6.29
C HIS A 378 6.47 -19.08 -7.33
N GLY A 379 5.57 -18.63 -8.19
CA GLY A 379 4.94 -19.48 -9.19
C GLY A 379 3.72 -18.81 -9.81
N HIS A 380 2.98 -19.58 -10.61
CA HIS A 380 1.64 -19.20 -11.02
C HIS A 380 0.71 -19.34 -9.81
N PRO A 381 -0.05 -18.28 -9.44
CA PRO A 381 -0.96 -18.35 -8.30
C PRO A 381 -1.87 -19.58 -8.32
N ILE A 382 -2.42 -19.93 -9.49
CA ILE A 382 -3.32 -21.07 -9.62
C ILE A 382 -2.64 -22.43 -9.36
N ASP A 383 -1.36 -22.59 -9.75
CA ASP A 383 -0.61 -23.83 -9.51
C ASP A 383 -0.30 -24.00 -8.02
N ILE A 384 0.09 -22.91 -7.36
CA ILE A 384 0.35 -22.91 -5.92
C ILE A 384 -0.94 -23.23 -5.15
N PHE A 385 -2.06 -22.65 -5.57
CA PHE A 385 -3.37 -22.86 -4.95
C PHE A 385 -3.83 -24.33 -5.10
N ASN A 386 -3.72 -24.89 -6.30
CA ASN A 386 -4.22 -26.25 -6.58
C ASN A 386 -3.27 -27.38 -6.16
N LYS A 387 -1.97 -27.11 -6.04
CA LYS A 387 -0.93 -28.12 -5.74
C LYS A 387 0.07 -27.61 -4.70
N PRO A 388 -0.38 -27.23 -3.49
CA PRO A 388 0.48 -26.63 -2.48
C PRO A 388 1.66 -27.52 -2.06
N GLU A 389 1.56 -28.84 -2.21
CA GLU A 389 2.60 -29.80 -1.87
C GLU A 389 3.86 -29.63 -2.75
N GLN A 390 3.70 -29.13 -3.98
CA GLN A 390 4.82 -28.81 -4.87
C GLN A 390 5.62 -27.59 -4.42
N PHE A 391 5.08 -26.83 -3.46
CA PHE A 391 5.66 -25.61 -2.91
C PHE A 391 5.94 -25.73 -1.41
N GLU A 392 6.22 -26.96 -0.94
CA GLU A 392 6.53 -27.29 0.46
C GLU A 392 5.44 -26.83 1.45
N SER A 393 4.18 -26.88 1.01
CA SER A 393 3.02 -26.44 1.77
C SER A 393 1.89 -27.46 1.73
N ARG A 394 0.76 -27.12 2.33
CA ARG A 394 -0.46 -27.94 2.33
C ARG A 394 -1.71 -27.08 2.21
N ASP A 395 -2.79 -27.70 1.80
CA ASP A 395 -4.12 -27.11 1.81
C ASP A 395 -4.75 -27.22 3.22
N PHE A 396 -5.20 -26.09 3.76
CA PHE A 396 -5.91 -26.00 5.03
C PHE A 396 -7.44 -25.84 4.86
N ALA A 397 -7.97 -26.07 3.65
CA ALA A 397 -9.39 -25.97 3.37
C ALA A 397 -10.20 -26.85 4.31
N VAL A 398 -11.26 -26.26 4.87
CA VAL A 398 -12.29 -27.00 5.59
C VAL A 398 -13.35 -27.39 4.58
N LYS A 399 -13.56 -28.70 4.39
CA LYS A 399 -14.52 -29.24 3.42
C LYS A 399 -15.93 -28.74 3.73
N LEU A 400 -16.63 -28.26 2.71
CA LEU A 400 -17.99 -27.76 2.86
C LEU A 400 -19.00 -28.90 3.14
N HIS A 401 -19.90 -28.68 4.09
CA HIS A 401 -21.15 -29.43 4.18
C HIS A 401 -22.29 -28.59 3.58
N PRO A 402 -22.84 -28.95 2.39
CA PRO A 402 -23.74 -28.06 1.65
C PRO A 402 -24.98 -27.55 2.42
N PRO A 403 -25.65 -28.36 3.27
CA PRO A 403 -26.76 -27.86 4.10
C PRO A 403 -26.39 -26.69 5.01
N TYR A 404 -25.16 -26.65 5.52
CA TYR A 404 -24.71 -25.55 6.39
C TYR A 404 -24.52 -24.25 5.59
N LEU A 405 -24.07 -24.35 4.34
CA LEU A 405 -23.97 -23.18 3.47
C LEU A 405 -25.34 -22.58 3.15
N ILE A 406 -26.34 -23.44 2.91
CA ILE A 406 -27.72 -22.99 2.66
C ILE A 406 -28.25 -22.21 3.88
N GLU A 407 -28.00 -22.69 5.09
CA GLU A 407 -28.40 -21.99 6.33
C GLU A 407 -27.71 -20.63 6.45
N VAL A 408 -26.40 -20.58 6.21
CA VAL A 408 -25.61 -19.33 6.23
C VAL A 408 -26.10 -18.35 5.17
N ARG A 409 -26.32 -18.81 3.94
CA ARG A 409 -26.81 -18.00 2.82
C ARG A 409 -28.20 -17.45 3.14
N ASN A 410 -29.14 -18.27 3.58
CA ASN A 410 -30.47 -17.80 3.96
C ASN A 410 -30.47 -16.77 5.11
N LYS A 411 -29.50 -16.87 6.02
CA LYS A 411 -29.41 -15.97 7.17
C LYS A 411 -28.73 -14.64 6.87
N TYR A 412 -27.65 -14.65 6.09
CA TYR A 412 -26.78 -13.49 5.92
C TYR A 412 -26.70 -12.98 4.48
N ALA A 413 -27.16 -13.74 3.49
CA ALA A 413 -27.15 -13.38 2.08
C ALA A 413 -28.38 -13.99 1.35
N PRO A 414 -29.60 -13.67 1.79
CA PRO A 414 -30.79 -14.31 1.25
C PRO A 414 -30.94 -14.02 -0.25
N PRO A 415 -31.15 -15.03 -1.12
CA PRO A 415 -31.10 -14.83 -2.58
C PRO A 415 -32.13 -13.86 -3.16
N ASP A 416 -33.22 -13.60 -2.43
CA ASP A 416 -34.29 -12.66 -2.79
C ASP A 416 -33.99 -11.21 -2.35
N HIS A 417 -32.85 -10.96 -1.71
CA HIS A 417 -32.45 -9.64 -1.27
C HIS A 417 -32.29 -8.67 -2.46
N ALA A 418 -32.87 -7.47 -2.35
CA ALA A 418 -32.91 -6.50 -3.45
C ALA A 418 -31.53 -6.11 -3.98
N VAL A 419 -30.49 -6.15 -3.13
CA VAL A 419 -29.10 -5.83 -3.49
C VAL A 419 -28.52 -6.71 -4.60
N PHE A 420 -29.04 -7.93 -4.79
CA PHE A 420 -28.61 -8.84 -5.84
C PHE A 420 -29.22 -8.51 -7.21
N ASN A 421 -30.22 -7.62 -7.26
CA ASN A 421 -30.74 -7.13 -8.52
C ASN A 421 -29.79 -6.07 -9.08
N LEU A 422 -29.28 -6.27 -10.29
CA LEU A 422 -28.41 -5.31 -10.98
C LEU A 422 -29.12 -3.95 -11.18
N VAL A 423 -30.39 -4.03 -11.54
CA VAL A 423 -31.33 -2.92 -11.70
C VAL A 423 -32.70 -3.41 -11.22
N PRO A 424 -33.67 -2.53 -10.93
CA PRO A 424 -35.01 -2.96 -10.55
C PRO A 424 -35.59 -3.99 -11.53
N PRO A 425 -36.21 -5.11 -11.06
CA PRO A 425 -36.65 -6.19 -11.95
C PRO A 425 -37.57 -5.76 -13.10
N ALA A 426 -38.44 -4.78 -12.86
CA ALA A 426 -39.31 -4.20 -13.88
C ALA A 426 -38.50 -3.45 -14.97
N PHE A 427 -37.46 -2.71 -14.56
CA PHE A 427 -36.54 -2.05 -15.48
C PHE A 427 -35.77 -3.09 -16.32
N ALA A 428 -35.24 -4.14 -15.68
CA ALA A 428 -34.52 -5.21 -16.37
C ALA A 428 -35.37 -5.89 -17.45
N LEU A 429 -36.65 -6.18 -17.15
CA LEU A 429 -37.58 -6.78 -18.11
C LEU A 429 -37.82 -5.88 -19.32
N GLN A 430 -37.97 -4.57 -19.08
CA GLN A 430 -38.16 -3.59 -20.14
C GLN A 430 -36.89 -3.43 -21.00
N ALA A 431 -35.71 -3.35 -20.37
CA ALA A 431 -34.42 -3.27 -21.05
C ALA A 431 -34.14 -4.52 -21.91
N CYS A 432 -34.49 -5.71 -21.40
CA CYS A 432 -34.43 -6.97 -22.16
C CYS A 432 -35.32 -6.92 -23.39
N THR A 433 -36.58 -6.46 -23.24
CA THR A 433 -37.53 -6.32 -24.36
C THR A 433 -36.99 -5.40 -25.45
N PHE A 434 -36.39 -4.27 -25.07
CA PHE A 434 -35.78 -3.35 -26.05
C PHE A 434 -34.55 -3.95 -26.72
N SER A 435 -33.74 -4.69 -25.96
CA SER A 435 -32.53 -5.33 -26.46
C SER A 435 -32.85 -6.46 -27.45
N ASP A 436 -33.87 -7.26 -27.16
CA ASP A 436 -34.37 -8.33 -28.02
C ASP A 436 -34.97 -7.77 -29.32
N ALA A 437 -35.74 -6.69 -29.22
CA ALA A 437 -36.35 -6.04 -30.39
C ALA A 437 -35.30 -5.37 -31.30
N ALA A 438 -34.24 -4.80 -30.73
CA ALA A 438 -33.15 -4.19 -31.48
C ALA A 438 -32.11 -5.21 -31.98
N ASN A 439 -32.13 -6.43 -31.44
CA ASN A 439 -31.17 -7.50 -31.72
C ASN A 439 -29.71 -7.04 -31.55
N TYR A 440 -29.41 -6.46 -30.38
CA TYR A 440 -28.07 -5.95 -30.10
C TYR A 440 -27.01 -7.05 -30.14
N PRO A 441 -25.82 -6.77 -30.71
CA PRO A 441 -24.69 -7.68 -30.61
C PRO A 441 -24.20 -7.77 -29.14
N PRO A 442 -23.38 -8.77 -28.81
CA PRO A 442 -22.68 -8.80 -27.53
C PRO A 442 -21.91 -7.49 -27.29
N VAL A 443 -22.02 -6.97 -26.07
CA VAL A 443 -21.34 -5.74 -25.67
C VAL A 443 -19.82 -5.97 -25.72
N SER A 444 -19.11 -5.05 -26.35
CA SER A 444 -17.67 -5.04 -26.49
C SER A 444 -17.12 -3.63 -26.32
N TRP A 445 -15.80 -3.53 -26.27
CA TRP A 445 -15.08 -2.26 -26.22
C TRP A 445 -15.53 -1.26 -27.29
N ASP A 446 -15.78 -1.75 -28.50
CA ASP A 446 -16.06 -0.90 -29.67
C ASP A 446 -17.51 -0.44 -29.78
N ASN A 447 -18.45 -1.12 -29.11
CA ASN A 447 -19.89 -0.88 -29.29
C ASN A 447 -20.65 -0.54 -28.00
N VAL A 448 -20.00 -0.56 -26.83
CA VAL A 448 -20.66 -0.39 -25.53
C VAL A 448 -21.42 0.93 -25.43
N TRP A 449 -20.83 2.02 -25.89
CA TRP A 449 -21.46 3.34 -25.90
C TRP A 449 -22.62 3.42 -26.90
N ASP A 450 -22.50 2.81 -28.07
CA ASP A 450 -23.58 2.79 -29.07
C ASP A 450 -24.81 2.06 -28.54
N ILE A 451 -24.60 0.90 -27.91
CA ILE A 451 -25.67 0.10 -27.28
C ILE A 451 -26.30 0.90 -26.15
N TYR A 452 -25.49 1.51 -25.27
CA TYR A 452 -25.98 2.35 -24.18
C TYR A 452 -26.84 3.51 -24.69
N ILE A 453 -26.35 4.29 -25.67
CA ILE A 453 -27.07 5.45 -26.22
C ILE A 453 -28.38 5.02 -26.89
N HIS A 454 -28.37 3.93 -27.65
CA HIS A 454 -29.57 3.44 -28.31
C HIS A 454 -30.60 2.99 -27.25
N LEU A 455 -30.18 2.20 -26.26
CA LEU A 455 -31.06 1.74 -25.20
C LEU A 455 -31.64 2.90 -24.39
N LEU A 456 -30.81 3.90 -24.05
CA LEU A 456 -31.25 5.11 -23.35
C LEU A 456 -32.32 5.87 -24.15
N LYS A 457 -32.12 6.06 -25.46
CA LYS A 457 -33.10 6.68 -26.35
C LYS A 457 -34.42 5.92 -26.40
N GLN A 458 -34.40 4.58 -26.35
CA GLN A 458 -35.62 3.78 -26.27
C GLN A 458 -36.41 4.10 -25.00
N PHE A 459 -35.74 4.16 -23.84
CA PHE A 459 -36.39 4.53 -22.59
C PHE A 459 -36.92 5.97 -22.60
N GLN A 460 -36.15 6.92 -23.11
CA GLN A 460 -36.58 8.34 -23.21
C GLN A 460 -37.77 8.53 -24.17
N SER A 461 -37.92 7.66 -25.18
CA SER A 461 -39.03 7.71 -26.12
C SER A 461 -40.35 7.13 -25.58
N GLN A 462 -40.32 6.45 -24.43
CA GLN A 462 -41.53 5.91 -23.82
C GLN A 462 -42.42 7.02 -23.26
N PRO A 463 -43.75 6.92 -23.40
CA PRO A 463 -44.66 7.90 -22.81
C PRO A 463 -44.50 7.93 -21.28
N ASN A 464 -44.58 9.13 -20.70
CA ASN A 464 -44.44 9.36 -19.25
C ASN A 464 -45.35 8.43 -18.44
N ASN A 465 -44.78 7.32 -17.97
CA ASN A 465 -45.46 6.35 -17.13
C ASN A 465 -45.18 6.70 -15.66
N ILE A 466 -46.25 6.97 -14.91
CA ILE A 466 -46.19 7.29 -13.48
C ILE A 466 -45.51 6.17 -12.68
N GLU A 467 -45.72 4.90 -13.07
CA GLU A 467 -45.08 3.75 -12.42
C GLU A 467 -43.57 3.71 -12.69
N PHE A 468 -43.14 4.10 -13.90
CA PHE A 468 -41.74 4.19 -14.27
C PHE A 468 -41.02 5.30 -13.49
N GLN A 469 -41.66 6.47 -13.38
CA GLN A 469 -41.15 7.59 -12.58
C GLN A 469 -41.08 7.23 -11.08
N ALA A 470 -42.09 6.54 -10.56
CA ALA A 470 -42.07 6.05 -9.18
C ALA A 470 -40.96 4.99 -8.95
N MET A 471 -40.64 4.18 -9.95
CA MET A 471 -39.52 3.23 -9.90
C MET A 471 -38.17 3.95 -9.87
N LEU A 472 -37.95 4.95 -10.73
CA LEU A 472 -36.74 5.77 -10.74
C LEU A 472 -36.53 6.53 -9.41
N ALA A 473 -37.62 7.05 -8.83
CA ALA A 473 -37.56 7.71 -7.53
C ALA A 473 -37.20 6.73 -6.39
N LYS A 474 -37.66 5.47 -6.46
CA LYS A 474 -37.35 4.45 -5.46
C LYS A 474 -35.91 3.93 -5.56
N SER A 475 -35.36 3.77 -6.77
CA SER A 475 -33.96 3.34 -6.93
C SER A 475 -33.02 4.36 -6.28
N ALA A 476 -33.22 5.66 -6.53
CA ALA A 476 -32.45 6.74 -5.92
C ALA A 476 -32.46 6.74 -4.36
N ILE A 477 -33.55 6.25 -3.74
CA ILE A 477 -33.67 6.15 -2.27
C ILE A 477 -32.97 4.87 -1.74
N SER A 478 -33.07 3.77 -2.49
CA SER A 478 -32.49 2.47 -2.12
C SER A 478 -30.96 2.48 -2.06
N ASP A 479 -30.31 3.28 -2.89
CA ASP A 479 -28.84 3.36 -2.96
C ASP A 479 -28.20 3.83 -1.64
N ASN A 480 -28.97 4.49 -0.77
CA ASN A 480 -28.52 5.02 0.52
C ASN A 480 -28.86 4.12 1.72
N ALA A 481 -29.63 3.04 1.53
CA ALA A 481 -30.04 2.16 2.62
C ALA A 481 -28.93 1.13 2.92
N LYS A 482 -28.10 1.41 3.93
CA LYS A 482 -27.18 0.42 4.50
C LYS A 482 -27.99 -0.60 5.31
N ASP A 483 -28.03 -1.85 4.87
CA ASP A 483 -28.52 -2.95 5.69
C ASP A 483 -27.50 -3.23 6.80
N PHE A 484 -27.63 -2.51 7.90
CA PHE A 484 -26.72 -2.64 9.02
C PHE A 484 -26.79 -4.06 9.58
N MET A 485 -25.67 -4.78 9.50
CA MET A 485 -25.51 -6.10 10.09
C MET A 485 -24.53 -6.03 11.25
N PRO A 486 -24.96 -6.20 12.52
CA PRO A 486 -24.04 -6.19 13.64
C PRO A 486 -23.15 -7.45 13.63
N VAL A 487 -21.90 -7.32 14.05
CA VAL A 487 -21.01 -8.47 14.27
C VAL A 487 -21.52 -9.28 15.47
N VAL A 488 -21.52 -10.61 15.35
CA VAL A 488 -21.86 -11.50 16.48
C VAL A 488 -20.91 -11.20 17.66
N PRO A 489 -21.42 -11.02 18.90
CA PRO A 489 -20.63 -10.58 20.05
C PRO A 489 -19.74 -11.71 20.61
N LEU A 490 -18.75 -12.11 19.83
CA LEU A 490 -17.77 -13.13 20.19
C LEU A 490 -16.38 -12.53 20.38
N PRO A 491 -15.56 -13.11 21.27
CA PRO A 491 -14.16 -12.73 21.38
C PRO A 491 -13.42 -12.84 20.03
N PRO A 492 -12.50 -11.90 19.73
CA PRO A 492 -11.66 -11.99 18.53
C PRO A 492 -10.89 -13.30 18.47
N HIS A 493 -10.59 -13.76 17.25
CA HIS A 493 -9.75 -14.93 17.04
C HIS A 493 -8.38 -14.75 17.73
N ARG A 494 -8.08 -15.57 18.75
CA ARG A 494 -6.77 -15.56 19.40
C ARG A 494 -5.80 -16.41 18.60
N GLN A 495 -4.82 -15.77 17.96
CA GLN A 495 -3.63 -16.51 17.53
C GLN A 495 -2.93 -17.06 18.78
N GLY A 496 -2.62 -18.35 18.81
CA GLY A 496 -1.87 -18.97 19.91
C GLY A 496 -0.62 -18.14 20.24
N ARG A 497 -0.29 -18.02 21.53
CA ARG A 497 0.93 -17.31 21.95
C ARG A 497 2.14 -17.86 21.16
N PRO A 498 3.05 -17.00 20.66
CA PRO A 498 4.35 -17.48 20.20
C PRO A 498 4.98 -18.32 21.31
N ALA A 499 5.54 -19.48 20.95
CA ALA A 499 6.23 -20.34 21.90
C ALA A 499 7.22 -19.49 22.74
N VAL A 500 7.07 -19.57 24.06
CA VAL A 500 7.88 -18.86 25.05
C VAL A 500 9.36 -19.09 24.75
N GLY A 501 10.08 -18.03 24.38
CA GLY A 501 11.51 -18.12 24.05
C GLY A 501 12.11 -16.96 23.25
N GLY A 502 11.36 -15.92 22.91
CA GLY A 502 11.88 -14.71 22.26
C GLY A 502 11.40 -13.46 22.99
N ALA A 503 12.32 -12.52 23.26
CA ALA A 503 12.11 -11.26 23.98
C ALA A 503 10.86 -10.48 23.49
N PRO A 504 10.22 -9.67 24.37
CA PRO A 504 8.92 -9.08 24.09
C PRO A 504 9.04 -8.01 22.99
N HIS A 505 8.55 -8.30 21.80
CA HIS A 505 8.18 -7.26 20.85
C HIS A 505 6.80 -6.75 21.22
N ASN A 506 6.75 -5.51 21.70
CA ASN A 506 5.53 -4.76 21.99
C ASN A 506 4.56 -4.84 20.81
N ALA A 507 3.49 -5.60 20.99
CA ALA A 507 2.25 -5.44 20.26
C ALA A 507 1.59 -4.14 20.75
N ALA A 508 2.00 -3.01 20.18
CA ALA A 508 1.26 -1.77 20.30
C ALA A 508 0.32 -1.70 19.09
N CYS A 509 -0.94 -2.10 19.29
CA CYS A 509 -2.05 -1.57 18.51
C CYS A 509 -2.09 -0.07 18.77
N TYR A 510 -1.96 0.76 17.74
CA TYR A 510 -2.11 2.20 17.89
C TYR A 510 -3.59 2.56 17.76
N SER A 511 -4.06 3.25 18.79
CA SER A 511 -5.35 3.93 18.91
C SER A 511 -5.48 4.99 17.83
N SER A 512 -6.73 5.20 17.38
CA SER A 512 -7.16 6.31 16.56
C SER A 512 -6.74 7.64 17.18
N ASP A 513 -6.24 8.54 16.34
CA ASP A 513 -6.47 10.00 16.34
C ASP A 513 -5.44 10.62 15.38
N GLU A 514 -5.65 10.48 14.08
CA GLU A 514 -4.98 11.32 13.08
C GLU A 514 -6.03 11.64 12.00
N ALA A 515 -6.26 12.94 11.83
CA ALA A 515 -7.19 13.51 10.88
C ALA A 515 -6.80 13.14 9.45
N GLU A 516 -7.83 13.06 8.60
CA GLU A 516 -7.74 13.00 7.15
C GLU A 516 -6.70 14.01 6.64
N THR A 517 -5.59 13.49 6.09
CA THR A 517 -4.78 14.25 5.14
C THR A 517 -4.73 13.43 3.86
N ASP A 518 -5.53 13.87 2.90
CA ASP A 518 -5.46 13.47 1.50
C ASP A 518 -4.02 13.54 1.01
N PHE A 519 -3.49 12.39 0.57
CA PHE A 519 -2.28 12.38 -0.24
C PHE A 519 -2.70 12.67 -1.69
N GLU A 520 -2.79 13.96 -2.03
CA GLU A 520 -2.74 14.41 -3.41
C GLU A 520 -1.41 13.94 -4.02
N TYR A 521 -1.49 13.06 -5.01
CA TYR A 521 -0.39 12.82 -5.94
C TYR A 521 -0.44 13.93 -6.98
N GLU A 522 0.33 14.99 -6.75
CA GLU A 522 0.58 16.04 -7.74
C GLU A 522 1.46 15.45 -8.85
N TRP A 523 0.90 15.35 -10.06
CA TRP A 523 1.62 15.01 -11.28
C TRP A 523 2.41 16.24 -11.74
N THR A 524 3.73 16.13 -11.84
CA THR A 524 4.52 17.07 -12.63
C THR A 524 4.54 16.58 -14.06
N ASP A 525 3.73 17.20 -14.92
CA ASP A 525 3.91 17.17 -16.36
C ASP A 525 5.22 17.88 -16.71
N ASP A 526 6.16 17.17 -17.34
CA ASP A 526 7.26 17.79 -18.07
C ASP A 526 6.86 17.88 -19.55
N PRO A 527 6.53 19.07 -20.09
CA PRO A 527 6.38 19.27 -21.51
C PRO A 527 7.76 19.69 -22.05
N ASP A 528 8.48 18.77 -22.68
CA ASP A 528 9.32 19.02 -23.86
C ASP A 528 10.22 17.82 -24.14
N GLY A 529 9.94 17.16 -25.26
CA GLY A 529 10.70 16.00 -25.72
C GLY A 529 10.33 15.67 -27.16
N THR A 530 10.67 16.59 -28.07
CA THR A 530 10.67 16.40 -29.51
C THR A 530 11.43 15.12 -29.89
N TRP A 531 10.74 14.20 -30.56
CA TRP A 531 11.33 13.02 -31.20
C TRP A 531 11.73 13.39 -32.63
N ASP A 532 13.03 13.46 -32.88
CA ASP A 532 13.64 13.05 -34.16
C ASP A 532 14.33 11.70 -33.95
#